data_AF-A0A0D0BVL8-F1
#
_entry.id   AF-A0A0D0BVL8-F1
#
_cell.length_a   1.000
_cell.length_b   1.000
_cell.length_c   1.000
_cell.angle_alpha   90.00
_cell.angle_beta   90.00
_cell.angle_gamma   90.00
#
_symmetry.space_group_name_H-M   'P 1'
#
loop_
_entity.id
_entity.type
_entity.pdbx_description
1 polymer ?
#
loop_
_entity_poly.entity_id
_entity_poly.type
_entity_poly.pdbx_seq_one_letter_code
_entity_poly.pdbx_strand_id
1 'polypeptide(L)'
;MAFAPKPGCPMCGIVATAAVRVPSQSSHSTSCLAAPGEPEILWRDENFTAYREKAHPVSSSGHVIIAFNLHVPSIYTLSSSDLPLLVNVRNLGRRLLSASSPPSSPLFSPGNSSAPPAPQQHTESQFRIGFITPPFKDNKIPITDHLHAHAYLAPADLLSWWRGVAYGPLAWYAIDDLIAEIRESVSNNRVKSGYDNRTDAPIDAVPEAGSRTGAANGDEYTASSLAIPDIEDGLASPNSCNTSFASSSGGDIPHLHV
;
A
#
# COMPACT_ATOMS: atom_id res chain seq x y z
N MET A 1 10.99 2.25 -14.90
CA MET A 1 9.99 2.60 -15.93
C MET A 1 9.16 3.77 -15.42
N ALA A 2 8.72 4.70 -16.28
CA ALA A 2 7.87 5.82 -15.85
C ALA A 2 6.41 5.54 -16.23
N PHE A 3 5.50 5.52 -15.25
CA PHE A 3 4.08 5.40 -15.52
C PHE A 3 3.57 6.73 -16.10
N ALA A 4 2.85 6.66 -17.23
CA ALA A 4 2.23 7.84 -17.81
C ALA A 4 1.10 8.32 -16.88
N PRO A 5 1.08 9.60 -16.46
CA PRO A 5 0.04 10.10 -15.59
C PRO A 5 -1.31 10.10 -16.31
N LYS A 6 -2.36 9.58 -15.65
CA LYS A 6 -3.73 9.67 -16.16
C LYS A 6 -4.19 11.13 -16.18
N PRO A 7 -4.65 11.68 -17.32
CA PRO A 7 -5.16 13.05 -17.37
C PRO A 7 -6.26 13.28 -16.34
N GLY A 8 -6.17 14.40 -15.60
CA GLY A 8 -7.14 14.75 -14.56
C GLY A 8 -6.97 14.04 -13.21
N CYS A 9 -6.01 13.12 -13.06
CA CYS A 9 -5.72 12.49 -11.77
C CYS A 9 -4.63 13.28 -11.00
N PRO A 10 -4.97 13.94 -9.88
CA PRO A 10 -4.00 14.76 -9.13
C PRO A 10 -2.85 13.93 -8.56
N MET A 11 -3.12 12.72 -8.07
CA MET A 11 -2.09 11.81 -7.53
C MET A 11 -1.10 11.37 -8.61
N CYS A 12 -1.56 11.10 -9.83
CA CYS A 12 -0.66 10.81 -10.95
C CYS A 12 0.25 12.01 -11.27
N GLY A 13 -0.26 13.24 -11.14
CA GLY A 13 0.55 14.45 -11.30
C GLY A 13 1.65 14.58 -10.25
N ILE A 14 1.34 14.26 -8.99
CA ILE A 14 2.33 14.25 -7.89
C ILE A 14 3.42 13.19 -8.17
N VAL A 15 3.02 11.96 -8.49
CA VAL A 15 3.94 10.85 -8.80
C VAL A 15 4.85 11.20 -9.98
N ALA A 16 4.29 11.77 -11.04
CA ALA A 16 5.04 12.19 -12.23
C ALA A 16 6.01 13.33 -11.92
N THR A 17 5.59 14.32 -11.14
CA THR A 17 6.45 15.45 -10.73
C THR A 17 7.61 14.96 -9.85
N ALA A 18 7.33 14.04 -8.92
CA ALA A 18 8.36 13.40 -8.10
C ALA A 18 9.36 12.60 -8.97
N ALA A 19 8.94 12.08 -10.12
CA ALA A 19 9.78 11.30 -11.03
C ALA A 19 10.87 12.11 -11.70
N VAL A 20 10.57 13.37 -12.01
CA VAL A 20 11.51 14.27 -12.66
C VAL A 20 12.58 14.75 -11.68
N ARG A 21 12.27 14.82 -10.38
CA ARG A 21 13.10 15.51 -9.38
C ARG A 21 14.14 14.64 -8.71
N VAL A 22 13.92 13.34 -8.64
CA VAL A 22 14.80 12.42 -7.94
C VAL A 22 15.28 11.39 -8.95
N PRO A 23 16.51 11.53 -9.50
CA PRO A 23 17.15 10.42 -10.17
C PRO A 23 17.11 9.22 -9.23
N SER A 24 16.56 8.08 -9.69
CA SER A 24 16.56 6.86 -8.89
C SER A 24 18.01 6.59 -8.48
N GLN A 25 18.22 6.18 -7.23
CA GLN A 25 19.53 5.98 -6.60
C GLN A 25 20.18 7.23 -5.95
N SER A 26 19.61 7.70 -4.85
CA SER A 26 20.46 7.96 -3.67
C SER A 26 19.62 7.82 -2.40
N SER A 27 19.89 6.74 -1.69
CA SER A 27 19.29 6.35 -0.42
C SER A 27 19.85 7.18 0.74
N HIS A 28 19.83 8.52 0.65
CA HIS A 28 20.08 9.38 1.80
C HIS A 28 19.33 10.71 1.65
N SER A 29 18.34 10.89 2.52
CA SER A 29 17.66 12.11 2.94
C SER A 29 18.15 13.43 2.31
N THR A 30 17.82 13.68 1.04
CA THR A 30 17.84 15.04 0.52
C THR A 30 16.50 15.68 0.84
N SER A 31 16.49 16.45 1.93
CA SER A 31 15.55 17.57 2.08
C SER A 31 15.85 18.56 0.95
N CYS A 32 15.42 18.22 -0.26
CA CYS A 32 15.43 19.14 -1.38
C CYS A 32 14.36 20.16 -1.01
N LEU A 33 14.77 21.43 -0.86
CA LEU A 33 13.91 22.53 -0.43
C LEU A 33 12.68 22.59 -1.35
N ALA A 34 11.59 21.96 -0.92
CA ALA A 34 10.34 21.95 -1.65
C ALA A 34 9.86 23.40 -1.74
N ALA A 35 9.50 23.84 -2.94
CA ALA A 35 8.93 25.17 -3.08
C ALA A 35 7.65 25.27 -2.24
N PRO A 36 7.29 26.46 -1.75
CA PRO A 36 6.04 26.65 -1.01
C PRO A 36 4.85 26.12 -1.81
N GLY A 37 4.15 25.11 -1.28
CA GLY A 37 3.02 24.46 -1.94
C GLY A 37 3.32 23.12 -2.63
N GLU A 38 4.58 22.69 -2.67
CA GLU A 38 4.95 21.40 -3.24
C GLU A 38 5.02 20.28 -2.19
N PRO A 39 4.65 19.05 -2.55
CA PRO A 39 4.74 17.92 -1.63
C PRO A 39 6.19 17.62 -1.29
N GLU A 40 6.48 17.49 0.00
CA GLU A 40 7.79 17.07 0.50
C GLU A 40 7.93 15.55 0.34
N ILE A 41 8.62 15.12 -0.72
CA ILE A 41 8.85 13.71 -1.03
C ILE A 41 9.82 13.12 0.01
N LEU A 42 9.38 12.09 0.71
CA LEU A 42 10.15 11.38 1.74
C LEU A 42 10.79 10.11 1.20
N TRP A 43 10.11 9.43 0.27
CA TRP A 43 10.57 8.18 -0.31
C TRP A 43 10.05 8.03 -1.74
N ARG A 44 10.84 7.34 -2.56
CA ARG A 44 10.48 6.98 -3.91
C ARG A 44 11.20 5.70 -4.32
N ASP A 45 10.46 4.77 -4.90
CA ASP A 45 10.98 3.61 -5.59
C ASP A 45 10.17 3.38 -6.88
N GLU A 46 10.25 2.18 -7.45
CA GLU A 46 9.54 1.73 -8.65
C GLU A 46 8.02 1.67 -8.44
N ASN A 47 7.58 1.26 -7.25
CA ASN A 47 6.17 0.96 -6.94
C ASN A 47 5.46 2.11 -6.23
N PHE A 48 6.18 2.91 -5.43
CA PHE A 48 5.62 3.91 -4.53
C PHE A 48 6.33 5.26 -4.61
N THR A 49 5.53 6.30 -4.36
CA THR A 49 5.99 7.63 -3.99
C THR A 49 5.35 8.00 -2.66
N ALA A 50 6.16 8.30 -1.63
CA ALA A 50 5.66 8.73 -0.34
C ALA A 50 6.06 10.17 -0.04
N TYR A 51 5.13 10.95 0.51
CA TYR A 51 5.35 12.35 0.83
C TYR A 51 4.63 12.78 2.11
N ARG A 52 5.11 13.86 2.73
CA ARG A 52 4.50 14.43 3.94
C ARG A 52 3.27 15.26 3.59
N GLU A 53 2.14 14.98 4.24
CA GLU A 53 0.92 15.78 4.10
C GLU A 53 1.04 17.07 4.92
N LYS A 54 1.13 18.22 4.24
CA LYS A 54 1.27 19.55 4.87
C LYS A 54 0.01 20.41 4.78
N ALA A 55 -0.82 20.21 3.76
CA ALA A 55 -1.99 21.04 3.54
C ALA A 55 -3.10 20.66 4.53
N HIS A 56 -3.32 19.35 4.71
CA HIS A 56 -4.44 18.81 5.47
C HIS A 56 -4.02 17.62 6.36
N PRO A 57 -3.00 17.79 7.24
CA PRO A 57 -2.57 16.74 8.15
C PRO A 57 -3.71 16.30 9.08
N VAL A 58 -3.74 15.02 9.44
CA VAL A 58 -4.73 14.47 10.39
C VAL A 58 -4.20 14.35 11.81
N SER A 59 -2.88 14.37 11.96
CA SER A 59 -2.18 14.27 13.23
C SER A 59 -1.06 15.30 13.29
N SER A 60 -0.92 15.95 14.45
CA SER A 60 0.22 16.80 14.78
C SER A 60 1.53 16.02 14.92
N SER A 61 1.44 14.71 15.16
CA SER A 61 2.60 13.83 15.34
C SER A 61 3.19 13.31 14.01
N GLY A 62 2.44 13.41 12.91
CA GLY A 62 2.91 13.06 11.57
C GLY A 62 1.83 12.42 10.71
N HIS A 63 1.81 12.78 9.43
CA HIS A 63 0.93 12.23 8.42
C HIS A 63 1.68 12.13 7.08
N VAL A 64 1.76 10.92 6.56
CA VAL A 64 2.43 10.56 5.30
C VAL A 64 1.39 9.96 4.36
N ILE A 65 1.45 10.35 3.11
CA ILE A 65 0.70 9.73 2.02
C ILE A 65 1.64 8.82 1.25
N ILE A 66 1.22 7.58 1.00
CA ILE A 66 1.95 6.62 0.15
C ILE A 66 1.08 6.35 -1.08
N ALA A 67 1.51 6.89 -2.22
CA ALA A 67 0.84 6.72 -3.50
C ALA A 67 1.48 5.59 -4.29
N PHE A 68 0.65 4.78 -4.97
CA PHE A 68 1.15 3.86 -5.98
C PHE A 68 1.64 4.67 -7.18
N ASN A 69 2.76 4.25 -7.77
CA ASN A 69 3.25 4.90 -8.98
C ASN A 69 2.38 4.51 -10.19
N LEU A 70 1.93 3.24 -10.21
CA LEU A 70 0.87 2.78 -11.10
C LEU A 70 -0.48 3.34 -10.63
N HIS A 71 -1.29 3.77 -11.58
CA HIS A 71 -2.65 4.23 -11.30
C HIS A 71 -3.55 3.07 -10.88
N VAL A 72 -3.81 2.93 -9.58
CA VAL A 72 -4.72 1.93 -9.01
C VAL A 72 -6.03 2.62 -8.60
N PRO A 73 -7.20 2.28 -9.16
CA PRO A 73 -8.41 3.07 -8.94
C PRO A 73 -9.07 2.85 -7.57
N SER A 74 -8.95 1.66 -6.98
CA SER A 74 -9.60 1.34 -5.69
C SER A 74 -8.96 0.13 -5.01
N ILE A 75 -9.31 -0.13 -3.74
CA ILE A 75 -8.88 -1.36 -3.07
C ILE A 75 -9.43 -2.64 -3.75
N TYR A 76 -10.54 -2.53 -4.49
CA TYR A 76 -11.18 -3.67 -5.14
C TYR A 76 -10.44 -4.19 -6.38
N THR A 77 -9.41 -3.47 -6.83
CA THR A 77 -8.51 -3.98 -7.88
C THR A 77 -7.34 -4.77 -7.32
N LEU A 78 -7.14 -4.77 -5.99
CA LEU A 78 -6.10 -5.55 -5.35
C LEU A 78 -6.53 -7.02 -5.27
N SER A 79 -5.57 -7.90 -5.49
CA SER A 79 -5.75 -9.36 -5.46
C SER A 79 -4.74 -10.01 -4.52
N SER A 80 -4.76 -11.34 -4.44
CA SER A 80 -3.78 -12.11 -3.65
C SER A 80 -2.35 -11.80 -4.04
N SER A 81 -2.05 -11.67 -5.33
CA SER A 81 -0.70 -11.39 -5.82
C SER A 81 -0.18 -10.00 -5.45
N ASP A 82 -1.01 -9.14 -4.85
CA ASP A 82 -0.64 -7.81 -4.36
C ASP A 82 -0.36 -7.80 -2.85
N LEU A 83 -0.47 -8.93 -2.14
CA LEU A 83 -0.15 -9.01 -0.72
C LEU A 83 1.26 -8.51 -0.36
N PRO A 84 2.34 -8.86 -1.10
CA PRO A 84 3.67 -8.33 -0.81
C PRO A 84 3.73 -6.81 -0.94
N LEU A 85 3.00 -6.26 -1.91
CA LEU A 85 2.89 -4.83 -2.16
C LEU A 85 2.22 -4.12 -0.97
N LEU A 86 1.13 -4.68 -0.42
CA LEU A 86 0.46 -4.15 0.77
C LEU A 86 1.32 -4.23 2.03
N VAL A 87 2.05 -5.34 2.22
CA VAL A 87 3.00 -5.47 3.33
C VAL A 87 4.11 -4.41 3.23
N ASN A 88 4.58 -4.11 2.02
CA ASN A 88 5.55 -3.06 1.77
C ASN A 88 5.00 -1.67 2.12
N VAL A 89 3.74 -1.36 1.78
CA VAL A 89 3.09 -0.10 2.20
C VAL A 89 3.06 0.02 3.72
N ARG A 90 2.67 -1.04 4.43
CA ARG A 90 2.64 -1.08 5.91
C ARG A 90 4.02 -0.79 6.50
N ASN A 91 5.03 -1.51 6.03
CA ASN A 91 6.40 -1.39 6.53
C ASN A 91 6.99 -0.01 6.21
N LEU A 92 6.74 0.51 5.01
CA LEU A 92 7.17 1.84 4.59
C LEU A 92 6.55 2.93 5.46
N GLY A 93 5.23 2.86 5.71
CA GLY A 93 4.53 3.82 6.56
C GLY A 93 5.09 3.86 7.98
N ARG A 94 5.29 2.69 8.59
CA ARG A 94 5.91 2.58 9.92
C ARG A 94 7.31 3.19 9.93
N ARG A 95 8.17 2.79 8.97
CA ARG A 95 9.55 3.28 8.86
C ARG A 95 9.62 4.81 8.71
N LEU A 96 8.80 5.39 7.83
CA LEU A 96 8.81 6.84 7.59
C LEU A 96 8.29 7.64 8.79
N LEU A 97 7.26 7.15 9.47
CA LEU A 97 6.73 7.79 10.67
C LEU A 97 7.73 7.71 11.83
N SER A 98 8.33 6.53 12.08
CA SER A 98 9.38 6.35 13.09
C SER A 98 10.60 7.23 12.85
N ALA A 99 11.02 7.40 11.60
CA ALA A 99 12.13 8.29 11.25
C ALA A 99 11.81 9.77 11.46
N SER A 100 10.51 10.13 11.52
CA SER A 100 10.06 11.52 11.69
C SER A 100 9.82 11.92 13.14
N SER A 101 9.70 10.96 14.06
CA SER A 101 9.65 11.27 15.49
C SER A 101 11.02 11.74 15.97
N PRO A 102 11.13 12.89 16.68
CA PRO A 102 12.39 13.27 17.29
C PRO A 102 12.82 12.13 18.22
N PRO A 103 14.10 11.73 18.24
CA PRO A 103 14.57 10.77 19.21
C PRO A 103 14.22 11.32 20.59
N SER A 104 13.33 10.62 21.31
CA SER A 104 13.05 10.90 22.71
C SER A 104 14.40 10.91 23.41
N SER A 105 14.91 12.10 23.72
CA SER A 105 16.21 12.22 24.36
C SER A 105 16.14 11.35 25.61
N PRO A 106 17.09 10.42 25.83
CA PRO A 106 17.03 9.59 27.01
C PRO A 106 17.06 10.55 28.19
N LEU A 107 15.96 10.62 28.93
CA LEU A 107 15.96 11.23 30.25
C LEU A 107 16.93 10.36 31.06
N PHE A 108 18.17 10.81 31.17
CA PHE A 108 19.10 10.37 32.20
C PHE A 108 18.50 10.80 33.54
N SER A 109 17.56 10.01 34.04
CA SER A 109 17.18 10.03 35.45
C SER A 109 18.22 9.18 36.18
N PRO A 110 19.09 9.77 37.02
CA PRO A 110 19.94 8.98 37.91
C PRO A 110 19.04 8.45 39.03
N GLY A 111 18.52 7.23 38.87
CA GLY A 111 17.65 6.61 39.85
C GLY A 111 17.78 5.11 39.83
N ASN A 112 18.58 4.57 40.76
CA ASN A 112 18.65 3.16 41.11
C ASN A 112 17.25 2.53 41.15
N SER A 113 16.93 1.63 40.22
CA SER A 113 15.88 0.62 40.38
C SER A 113 16.08 -0.48 39.35
N SER A 114 16.51 -1.64 39.85
CA SER A 114 16.66 -2.91 39.15
C SER A 114 15.31 -3.54 38.80
N ALA A 115 14.53 -2.91 37.93
CA ALA A 115 13.33 -3.50 37.36
C ALA A 115 13.62 -3.94 35.91
N PRO A 116 13.25 -5.17 35.52
CA PRO A 116 13.43 -5.63 34.14
C PRO A 116 12.61 -4.74 33.18
N PRO A 117 13.12 -4.46 31.97
CA PRO A 117 12.42 -3.64 30.99
C PRO A 117 11.09 -4.30 30.63
N ALA A 118 9.99 -3.60 30.87
CA ALA A 118 8.67 -4.01 30.40
C ALA A 118 8.68 -4.13 28.85
N PRO A 119 7.98 -5.12 28.27
CA PRO A 119 8.00 -5.35 26.83
C PRO A 119 7.47 -4.14 26.04
N GLN A 120 8.13 -3.82 24.92
CA GLN A 120 7.88 -2.66 24.04
C GLN A 120 6.52 -2.65 23.31
N GLN A 121 5.53 -3.43 23.77
CA GLN A 121 4.27 -3.73 23.08
C GLN A 121 3.33 -2.52 22.90
N HIS A 122 3.58 -1.38 23.55
CA HIS A 122 2.68 -0.22 23.51
C HIS A 122 2.89 0.76 22.35
N THR A 123 3.90 0.56 21.49
CA THR A 123 4.19 1.49 20.38
C THR A 123 3.45 1.14 19.08
N GLU A 124 3.06 -0.12 18.90
CA GLU A 124 2.32 -0.58 17.70
C GLU A 124 0.96 0.12 17.55
N SER A 125 0.25 0.35 18.66
CA SER A 125 -1.08 0.98 18.66
C SER A 125 -1.08 2.44 18.22
N GLN A 126 0.09 3.06 18.06
CA GLN A 126 0.20 4.46 17.64
C GLN A 126 0.15 4.61 16.13
N PHE A 127 0.60 3.61 15.36
CA PHE A 127 0.62 3.71 13.90
C PHE A 127 -0.74 3.36 13.33
N ARG A 128 -1.32 4.27 12.54
CA ARG A 128 -2.54 4.04 11.78
C ARG A 128 -2.22 4.11 10.30
N ILE A 129 -2.34 2.97 9.63
CA ILE A 129 -2.05 2.82 8.20
C ILE A 129 -3.26 2.17 7.53
N GLY A 130 -3.74 2.76 6.45
CA GLY A 130 -4.94 2.29 5.78
C GLY A 130 -5.34 3.14 4.60
N PHE A 131 -6.48 2.79 4.02
CA PHE A 131 -7.05 3.41 2.84
C PHE A 131 -8.39 4.05 3.20
N ILE A 132 -8.73 5.14 2.51
CA ILE A 132 -10.06 5.72 2.56
C ILE A 132 -10.80 5.29 1.29
N THR A 133 -11.95 4.64 1.45
CA THR A 133 -12.76 4.18 0.32
C THR A 133 -14.01 5.04 0.10
N PRO A 134 -14.54 5.12 -1.14
CA PRO A 134 -15.84 5.75 -1.41
C PRO A 134 -16.99 5.08 -0.61
N PRO A 135 -18.13 5.76 -0.36
CA PRO A 135 -18.78 6.78 -1.21
C PRO A 135 -18.40 8.23 -0.90
N PHE A 136 -17.44 8.47 -0.01
CA PHE A 136 -17.08 9.80 0.46
C PHE A 136 -16.35 10.60 -0.62
N LYS A 137 -17.10 11.41 -1.37
CA LYS A 137 -16.55 12.42 -2.29
C LYS A 137 -16.12 13.64 -1.48
N ASP A 138 -14.90 13.63 -0.95
CA ASP A 138 -14.28 14.83 -0.37
C ASP A 138 -13.59 15.63 -1.48
N ASN A 139 -13.93 16.91 -1.67
CA ASN A 139 -13.22 17.77 -2.64
C ASN A 139 -11.75 18.02 -2.23
N LYS A 140 -11.41 17.78 -0.95
CA LYS A 140 -10.06 17.94 -0.38
C LYS A 140 -9.27 16.64 -0.31
N ILE A 141 -9.94 15.49 -0.45
CA ILE A 141 -9.30 14.18 -0.61
C ILE A 141 -9.83 13.63 -1.93
N PRO A 142 -9.14 13.84 -3.06
CA PRO A 142 -9.57 13.32 -4.35
C PRO A 142 -9.44 11.79 -4.36
N ILE A 143 -10.35 11.09 -3.66
CA ILE A 143 -10.45 9.63 -3.55
C ILE A 143 -11.01 9.05 -4.86
N THR A 144 -11.40 9.88 -5.82
CA THR A 144 -12.20 9.43 -6.96
C THR A 144 -11.44 8.66 -8.03
N ASP A 145 -10.10 8.56 -7.98
CA ASP A 145 -9.39 7.94 -9.10
C ASP A 145 -8.06 7.24 -8.79
N HIS A 146 -7.41 7.47 -7.65
CA HIS A 146 -6.11 6.84 -7.39
C HIS A 146 -5.93 6.50 -5.93
N LEU A 147 -5.97 5.20 -5.65
CA LEU A 147 -5.69 4.59 -4.37
C LEU A 147 -4.35 5.07 -3.81
N HIS A 148 -4.36 5.48 -2.56
CA HIS A 148 -3.18 5.83 -1.80
C HIS A 148 -3.43 5.51 -0.33
N ALA A 149 -2.38 5.09 0.36
CA ALA A 149 -2.48 4.83 1.79
C ALA A 149 -2.20 6.11 2.58
N HIS A 150 -2.95 6.28 3.65
CA HIS A 150 -2.68 7.25 4.70
C HIS A 150 -1.93 6.53 5.82
N ALA A 151 -0.79 7.07 6.24
CA ALA A 151 -0.04 6.60 7.39
C ALA A 151 0.12 7.78 8.37
N TYR A 152 -0.38 7.65 9.60
CA TYR A 152 -0.23 8.69 10.61
C TYR A 152 -0.03 8.12 12.02
N LEU A 153 0.47 8.96 12.93
CA LEU A 153 0.60 8.63 14.34
C LEU A 153 -0.64 9.10 15.11
N ALA A 154 -1.22 8.26 15.95
CA ALA A 154 -2.26 8.68 16.88
C ALA A 154 -1.69 9.68 17.92
N PRO A 155 -2.50 10.62 18.42
CA PRO A 155 -3.92 10.83 18.09
C PRO A 155 -4.13 11.52 16.73
N ALA A 156 -5.34 11.40 16.17
CA ALA A 156 -5.76 12.14 14.97
C ALA A 156 -6.38 13.49 15.37
N ASP A 157 -5.60 14.32 16.04
CA ASP A 157 -6.01 15.56 16.72
C ASP A 157 -6.31 16.73 15.77
N LEU A 158 -5.95 16.62 14.49
CA LEU A 158 -6.17 17.68 13.49
C LEU A 158 -7.38 17.42 12.58
N LEU A 159 -8.16 16.36 12.85
CA LEU A 159 -9.36 16.06 12.09
C LEU A 159 -10.49 17.05 12.42
N SER A 160 -11.00 17.73 11.40
CA SER A 160 -12.31 18.37 11.50
C SER A 160 -13.42 17.31 11.61
N TRP A 161 -14.54 17.64 12.25
CA TRP A 161 -15.68 16.73 12.48
C TRP A 161 -16.02 15.84 11.26
N TRP A 162 -16.11 16.45 10.07
CA TRP A 162 -16.48 15.71 8.84
C TRP A 162 -15.39 14.74 8.38
N ARG A 163 -14.11 15.13 8.48
CA ARG A 163 -13.00 14.22 8.19
C ARG A 163 -12.88 13.13 9.25
N GLY A 164 -13.33 13.38 10.48
CA GLY A 164 -13.50 12.37 11.51
C GLY A 164 -14.34 11.18 11.06
N VAL A 165 -15.35 11.40 10.20
CA VAL A 165 -16.15 10.31 9.61
C VAL A 165 -15.33 9.49 8.61
N ALA A 166 -14.57 10.16 7.72
CA ALA A 166 -13.75 9.50 6.70
C ALA A 166 -12.57 8.70 7.27
N TYR A 167 -11.99 9.18 8.38
CA TYR A 167 -10.95 8.45 9.13
C TYR A 167 -11.55 7.56 10.25
N GLY A 168 -12.88 7.44 10.27
CA GLY A 168 -13.62 6.58 11.16
C GLY A 168 -13.90 5.20 10.55
N PRO A 169 -14.50 4.29 11.32
CA PRO A 169 -14.70 2.89 10.92
C PRO A 169 -15.65 2.70 9.72
N LEU A 170 -16.31 3.76 9.24
CA LEU A 170 -17.22 3.68 8.10
C LEU A 170 -16.53 3.77 6.73
N ALA A 171 -15.36 4.41 6.67
CA ALA A 171 -14.65 4.66 5.40
C ALA A 171 -13.18 4.26 5.45
N TRP A 172 -12.66 4.02 6.66
CA TRP A 172 -11.29 3.62 6.87
C TRP A 172 -11.15 2.10 6.77
N TYR A 173 -10.38 1.65 5.79
CA TYR A 173 -9.91 0.28 5.69
C TYR A 173 -8.48 0.19 6.22
N ALA A 174 -8.30 -0.39 7.41
CA ALA A 174 -6.97 -0.61 7.95
C ALA A 174 -6.18 -1.57 7.06
N ILE A 175 -4.89 -1.31 6.87
CA ILE A 175 -4.06 -2.12 5.96
C ILE A 175 -3.93 -3.57 6.43
N ASP A 176 -3.86 -3.79 7.74
CA ASP A 176 -3.77 -5.13 8.32
C ASP A 176 -5.08 -5.92 8.12
N ASP A 177 -6.24 -5.26 8.22
CA ASP A 177 -7.54 -5.88 7.95
C ASP A 177 -7.67 -6.26 6.47
N LEU A 178 -7.23 -5.40 5.54
CA LEU A 178 -7.26 -5.69 4.11
C LEU A 178 -6.33 -6.86 3.74
N ILE A 179 -5.11 -6.89 4.29
CA ILE A 179 -4.17 -8.03 4.12
C ILE A 179 -4.82 -9.31 4.65
N ALA A 180 -5.44 -9.25 5.82
CA ALA A 180 -6.13 -10.37 6.43
C ALA A 180 -7.29 -10.88 5.56
N GLU A 181 -8.12 -9.98 5.05
CA GLU A 181 -9.28 -10.28 4.20
C GLU A 181 -8.86 -10.97 2.90
N ILE A 182 -7.86 -10.42 2.19
CA ILE A 182 -7.34 -11.02 0.95
C ILE A 182 -6.77 -12.41 1.24
N ARG A 183 -5.98 -12.58 2.31
CA ARG A 183 -5.42 -13.89 2.71
C ARG A 183 -6.50 -14.92 3.02
N GLU A 184 -7.54 -14.50 3.73
CA GLU A 184 -8.66 -15.37 4.07
C GLU A 184 -9.40 -15.82 2.80
N SER A 185 -9.59 -14.91 1.83
CA SER A 185 -10.28 -15.22 0.57
C SER A 185 -9.58 -16.27 -0.31
N VAL A 186 -8.26 -16.42 -0.18
CA VAL A 186 -7.45 -17.32 -1.03
C VAL A 186 -6.94 -18.57 -0.31
N SER A 187 -7.00 -18.61 1.02
CA SER A 187 -6.64 -19.79 1.77
C SER A 187 -7.76 -20.84 1.68
N ASN A 188 -7.59 -21.85 0.82
CA ASN A 188 -8.58 -22.91 0.57
C ASN A 188 -8.89 -23.81 1.79
N ASN A 189 -8.18 -23.61 2.91
CA ASN A 189 -8.50 -24.03 4.28
C ASN A 189 -7.30 -23.70 5.17
N ARG A 190 -7.57 -23.53 6.48
CA ARG A 190 -6.64 -23.83 7.59
C ARG A 190 -5.71 -22.74 8.19
N VAL A 191 -6.00 -21.45 8.02
CA VAL A 191 -5.57 -20.47 9.02
C VAL A 191 -6.82 -19.93 9.70
N LYS A 192 -7.22 -20.57 10.81
CA LYS A 192 -8.34 -20.13 11.65
C LYS A 192 -8.21 -18.62 11.89
N SER A 193 -9.17 -17.83 11.41
CA SER A 193 -9.27 -16.38 11.64
C SER A 193 -9.78 -16.02 13.04
N GLY A 194 -10.17 -17.00 13.87
CA GLY A 194 -10.69 -16.80 15.22
C GLY A 194 -9.65 -16.93 16.34
N TYR A 195 -8.65 -16.05 16.40
CA TYR A 195 -7.71 -16.03 17.54
C TYR A 195 -7.77 -14.70 18.28
N ASP A 196 -7.83 -14.79 19.61
CA ASP A 196 -7.59 -13.71 20.57
C ASP A 196 -6.21 -13.02 20.39
N ASN A 197 -5.34 -13.55 19.50
CA ASN A 197 -3.99 -13.07 19.17
C ASN A 197 -3.78 -12.88 17.65
N ARG A 198 -4.75 -12.30 16.92
CA ARG A 198 -4.61 -12.07 15.47
C ARG A 198 -3.40 -11.21 15.11
N THR A 199 -3.06 -10.23 15.93
CA THR A 199 -1.93 -9.31 15.71
C THR A 199 -0.56 -10.00 15.64
N ASP A 200 -0.44 -11.20 16.22
CA ASP A 200 0.80 -11.97 16.26
C ASP A 200 0.67 -13.30 15.47
N ALA A 201 -0.25 -13.37 14.49
CA ALA A 201 -0.41 -14.57 13.70
C ALA A 201 0.88 -14.85 12.90
N PRO A 202 1.47 -16.05 12.95
CA PRO A 202 2.72 -16.35 12.26
C PRO A 202 2.70 -16.09 10.75
N ILE A 203 1.52 -16.13 10.14
CA ILE A 203 1.33 -15.82 8.71
C ILE A 203 1.67 -14.36 8.38
N ASP A 204 1.54 -13.42 9.33
CA ASP A 204 1.80 -11.99 9.13
C ASP A 204 3.29 -11.66 9.06
N ALA A 205 4.15 -12.58 9.48
CA ALA A 205 5.61 -12.50 9.34
C ALA A 205 6.11 -12.92 7.95
N VAL A 206 5.27 -13.54 7.12
CA VAL A 206 5.64 -13.99 5.76
C VAL A 206 4.88 -13.14 4.74
N PRO A 207 5.52 -12.16 4.07
CA PRO A 207 4.83 -11.26 3.15
C PRO A 207 4.09 -12.00 2.03
N GLU A 208 4.72 -13.02 1.45
CA GLU A 208 4.20 -13.86 0.37
C GLU A 208 3.10 -14.85 0.80
N ALA A 209 2.80 -14.96 2.10
CA ALA A 209 1.80 -15.92 2.52
C ALA A 209 0.41 -15.52 2.01
N GLY A 210 -0.18 -16.41 1.21
CA GLY A 210 -1.44 -16.17 0.52
C GLY A 210 -1.31 -15.47 -0.83
N SER A 211 -0.10 -15.18 -1.34
CA SER A 211 0.05 -14.45 -2.61
C SER A 211 -0.31 -15.26 -3.85
N ARG A 212 -0.39 -16.59 -3.71
CA ARG A 212 -0.70 -17.54 -4.78
C ARG A 212 -2.07 -18.17 -4.59
N THR A 213 -2.73 -18.49 -5.70
CA THR A 213 -4.04 -19.12 -5.69
C THR A 213 -4.07 -20.28 -6.69
N GLY A 214 -4.60 -21.42 -6.25
CA GLY A 214 -4.65 -22.63 -7.05
C GLY A 214 -5.69 -23.63 -6.56
N ALA A 215 -6.01 -24.58 -7.42
CA ALA A 215 -6.96 -25.65 -7.14
C ALA A 215 -6.25 -26.82 -6.42
N ALA A 216 -7.05 -27.66 -5.77
CA ALA A 216 -6.54 -28.83 -5.04
C ALA A 216 -5.84 -29.87 -5.95
N ASN A 217 -6.03 -29.77 -7.26
CA ASN A 217 -5.34 -30.59 -8.27
C ASN A 217 -3.95 -30.06 -8.64
N GLY A 218 -3.52 -28.93 -8.09
CA GLY A 218 -2.21 -28.31 -8.36
C GLY A 218 -2.22 -27.28 -9.48
N ASP A 219 -3.36 -27.02 -10.12
CA ASP A 219 -3.46 -25.97 -11.14
C ASP A 219 -3.40 -24.59 -10.50
N GLU A 220 -2.44 -23.77 -10.94
CA GLU A 220 -2.26 -22.39 -10.47
C GLU A 220 -3.02 -21.42 -11.38
N TYR A 221 -3.81 -20.53 -10.76
CA TYR A 221 -4.56 -19.47 -11.44
C TYR A 221 -4.40 -18.13 -10.72
N THR A 222 -3.23 -17.93 -10.10
CA THR A 222 -2.83 -16.66 -9.47
C THR A 222 -2.95 -15.51 -10.46
N ALA A 223 -3.65 -14.44 -10.07
CA ALA A 223 -3.75 -13.22 -10.88
C ALA A 223 -2.40 -12.52 -11.01
N SER A 224 -2.19 -11.76 -12.09
CA SER A 224 -0.97 -10.96 -12.24
C SER A 224 -0.88 -9.87 -11.17
N SER A 225 0.30 -9.72 -10.57
CA SER A 225 0.56 -8.67 -9.57
C SER A 225 0.61 -7.28 -10.22
N LEU A 226 0.23 -6.26 -9.46
CA LEU A 226 0.42 -4.85 -9.80
C LEU A 226 1.86 -4.37 -9.57
N ALA A 227 2.65 -5.11 -8.78
CA ALA A 227 4.04 -4.79 -8.52
C ALA A 227 4.86 -4.94 -9.81
N ILE A 228 5.81 -4.02 -10.02
CA ILE A 228 6.81 -4.23 -11.07
C ILE A 228 7.67 -5.42 -10.63
N PRO A 229 7.77 -6.50 -11.43
CA PRO A 229 8.58 -7.65 -11.08
C PRO A 229 10.04 -7.24 -10.93
N ASP A 230 10.64 -7.59 -9.79
CA ASP A 230 12.07 -7.45 -9.61
C ASP A 230 12.78 -8.45 -10.51
N ILE A 231 13.55 -7.93 -11.47
CA ILE A 231 14.31 -8.76 -12.41
C ILE A 231 15.41 -9.53 -11.66
N GLU A 232 15.87 -9.03 -10.51
CA GLU A 232 16.92 -9.66 -9.71
C GLU A 232 16.42 -10.83 -8.85
N ASP A 233 15.11 -10.94 -8.60
CA ASP A 233 14.52 -12.03 -7.80
C ASP A 233 14.51 -13.39 -8.53
N GLY A 234 14.88 -13.44 -9.81
CA GLY A 234 15.17 -14.69 -10.53
C GLY A 234 13.98 -15.63 -10.76
N LEU A 235 12.75 -15.18 -10.48
CA LEU A 235 11.54 -16.04 -10.52
C LEU A 235 10.79 -16.08 -11.86
N ALA A 236 11.27 -15.40 -12.91
CA ALA A 236 10.62 -15.47 -14.22
C ALA A 236 10.90 -16.80 -14.93
N SER A 237 10.06 -17.82 -14.70
CA SER A 237 9.92 -18.93 -15.63
C SER A 237 9.27 -18.43 -16.93
N PRO A 238 9.91 -18.58 -18.11
CA PRO A 238 9.48 -17.92 -19.35
C PRO A 238 8.22 -18.53 -20.02
N ASN A 239 7.42 -19.37 -19.36
CA ASN A 239 6.43 -20.21 -20.04
C ASN A 239 4.96 -19.81 -19.90
N SER A 240 4.62 -18.64 -19.35
CA SER A 240 3.26 -18.11 -19.45
C SER A 240 3.07 -17.39 -20.79
N CYS A 241 3.00 -18.18 -21.87
CA CYS A 241 2.61 -17.67 -23.17
C CYS A 241 1.11 -17.35 -23.14
N ASN A 242 0.77 -16.07 -23.26
CA ASN A 242 -0.60 -15.61 -23.51
C ASN A 242 -1.15 -16.29 -24.77
N THR A 243 -1.94 -17.36 -24.58
CA THR A 243 -2.75 -17.92 -25.65
C THR A 243 -3.95 -16.99 -25.86
N SER A 244 -3.74 -15.96 -26.67
CA SER A 244 -4.82 -15.16 -27.23
C SER A 244 -5.58 -16.05 -28.22
N PHE A 245 -6.70 -16.61 -27.78
CA PHE A 245 -7.68 -17.23 -28.67
C PHE A 245 -8.29 -16.13 -29.56
N ALA A 246 -7.64 -15.90 -30.71
CA ALA A 246 -8.25 -15.23 -31.83
C ALA A 246 -9.37 -16.14 -32.38
N SER A 247 -10.62 -15.80 -32.08
CA SER A 247 -11.79 -16.36 -32.76
C SER A 247 -11.76 -15.92 -34.22
N SER A 248 -11.26 -16.80 -35.11
CA SER A 248 -11.45 -16.69 -36.54
C SER A 248 -12.84 -17.23 -36.88
N SER A 249 -13.81 -16.34 -37.12
CA SER A 249 -15.07 -16.70 -37.76
C SER A 249 -14.79 -17.10 -39.22
N GLY A 250 -14.88 -18.41 -39.48
CA GLY A 250 -14.65 -19.03 -40.78
C GLY A 250 -15.65 -18.58 -41.85
N GLY A 251 -15.12 -18.39 -43.04
CA GLY A 251 -15.82 -17.97 -44.24
C GLY A 251 -16.60 -19.09 -44.95
N ASP A 252 -17.47 -18.61 -45.82
CA ASP A 252 -18.43 -19.27 -46.69
C ASP A 252 -17.94 -20.52 -47.43
N ILE A 253 -18.83 -21.51 -47.51
CA ILE A 253 -18.76 -22.66 -48.43
C ILE A 253 -19.66 -22.35 -49.64
N PRO A 254 -19.15 -22.32 -50.89
CA PRO A 254 -20.01 -22.21 -52.06
C PRO A 254 -20.68 -23.54 -52.42
N HIS A 255 -21.98 -23.46 -52.73
CA HIS A 255 -22.80 -24.56 -53.26
C HIS A 255 -22.35 -25.00 -54.66
N LEU A 256 -22.17 -26.31 -54.84
CA LEU A 256 -22.03 -26.97 -56.13
C LEU A 256 -23.42 -27.23 -56.74
N HIS A 257 -23.64 -26.73 -57.95
CA HIS A 257 -24.75 -27.11 -58.82
C HIS A 257 -24.48 -28.45 -59.48
N VAL A 258 -25.46 -29.36 -59.43
CA VAL A 258 -25.66 -30.47 -60.37
C VAL A 258 -27.10 -30.39 -60.84
#